data_AF-A7RF48-F1
#
_entry.id   AF-A7RF48-F1
#
_cell.length_a   1.000
_cell.length_b   1.000
_cell.length_c   1.000
_cell.angle_alpha   90.00
_cell.angle_beta   90.00
_cell.angle_gamma   90.00
#
_symmetry.space_group_name_H-M   'P 1'
#
loop_
_entity.id
_entity.type
_entity.pdbx_description
1 polymer ?
#
loop_
_entity_poly.entity_id
_entity_poly.type
_entity_poly.pdbx_seq_one_letter_code
_entity_poly.pdbx_strand_id
1 'polypeptide(L)'
;FNTRELNSIRRSDPKLAWSYVVFMLKDSTTLPALHFHSGGIQAMIRTLQRYIWLTRSANNHKLFVVDEEHKALRKSLDELQIFQEGPPPASYLSRFVNNAYYDGMDALSKVTRYFRDTMDIIQATGIEQDDLALPPPAAHYKKDAEFEDLGARDLGEAPQVSREEPLSEDEWRTMLDKSGRVINIKKLHERIFRGGISPSLRGDVWRFLLGYYKYGCTFESRKTLCRAKEDEYQTMKMQWQTISAKQEKRFAEFRERKQLVDKDVTRTDRTHPYYVEKETENDNVRKLYDVLMTYCMYNFDLGYVQGMSDLLSPVLFLVENEVDAFWCFVGLMEKMAHNFDENQEGMKMQLHQLGVLLKFVDPGFYTYLEKHDSGNLYFCFRWLLICFKREFSFDDIMTLWEAFWTQNLSPNFHLIVCLAILDRHRQVIMECQFGFNEILKYVNELAYQIDVQETLIKSETLCCQLLTLPDLPDDVRAIVSGRNASVMTPD
;
A
#
# COMPACT_ATOMS: atom_id res chain seq x y z
N PHE A 1 -7.81 33.74 15.11
CA PHE A 1 -7.09 33.75 13.82
C PHE A 1 -7.74 32.71 12.93
N ASN A 2 -8.43 33.13 11.88
CA ASN A 2 -9.09 32.23 10.93
C ASN A 2 -8.14 31.96 9.76
N THR A 3 -7.72 30.70 9.60
CA THR A 3 -6.76 30.33 8.55
C THR A 3 -7.35 30.45 7.14
N ARG A 4 -8.69 30.47 7.01
CA ARG A 4 -9.39 30.62 5.71
C ARG A 4 -9.35 32.05 5.14
N GLU A 5 -9.14 33.02 6.02
CA GLU A 5 -9.01 34.43 5.67
C GLU A 5 -7.56 34.77 5.33
N LEU A 6 -6.61 33.85 5.52
CA LEU A 6 -5.20 34.10 5.27
C LEU A 6 -4.89 34.05 3.77
N ASN A 7 -4.22 35.09 3.28
CA ASN A 7 -3.72 35.18 1.91
C ASN A 7 -2.21 34.87 1.87
N SER A 8 -1.43 35.47 2.76
CA SER A 8 0.02 35.29 2.76
C SER A 8 0.68 35.58 4.10
N ILE A 9 1.90 35.09 4.28
CA ILE A 9 2.72 35.21 5.48
C ILE A 9 4.07 35.78 5.08
N ARG A 10 4.44 36.93 5.64
CA ARG A 10 5.75 37.56 5.43
C ARG A 10 6.62 37.39 6.65
N ARG A 11 7.83 36.83 6.48
CA ARG A 11 8.83 36.71 7.54
C ARG A 11 9.85 37.85 7.52
N SER A 12 10.46 38.10 8.67
CA SER A 12 11.59 39.02 8.84
C SER A 12 12.84 38.54 8.11
N ASP A 13 13.79 39.45 7.89
CA ASP A 13 15.10 39.10 7.33
C ASP A 13 15.86 38.19 8.30
N PRO A 14 16.40 37.05 7.84
CA PRO A 14 17.23 36.17 8.68
C PRO A 14 18.47 36.86 9.28
N LYS A 15 18.92 37.99 8.72
CA LYS A 15 20.07 38.77 9.21
C LYS A 15 19.72 39.71 10.38
N LEU A 16 18.46 39.84 10.75
CA LEU A 16 18.03 40.67 11.88
C LEU A 16 18.10 39.88 13.19
N ALA A 17 18.48 40.57 14.27
CA ALA A 17 18.62 39.97 15.61
C ALA A 17 17.28 39.43 16.20
N TRP A 18 16.14 39.85 15.67
CA TRP A 18 14.81 39.46 16.14
C TRP A 18 14.00 38.86 14.98
N SER A 19 13.50 37.63 15.17
CA SER A 19 12.65 36.95 14.19
C SER A 19 11.18 37.34 14.38
N TYR A 20 10.54 37.87 13.35
CA TYR A 20 9.11 38.21 13.38
C TYR A 20 8.37 37.80 12.10
N VAL A 21 7.05 37.65 12.20
CA VAL A 21 6.16 37.29 11.10
C VAL A 21 4.97 38.23 11.06
N VAL A 22 4.55 38.56 9.85
CA VAL A 22 3.37 39.37 9.56
C VAL A 22 2.42 38.53 8.70
N PHE A 23 1.15 38.46 9.11
CA PHE A 23 0.10 37.77 8.37
C PHE A 23 -0.71 38.77 7.56
N MET A 24 -0.97 38.46 6.29
CA MET A 24 -1.79 39.25 5.38
C MET A 24 -3.02 38.44 5.00
N LEU A 25 -4.20 39.02 5.24
CA LEU A 25 -5.48 38.40 4.97
C LEU A 25 -5.95 38.68 3.54
N LYS A 26 -6.96 37.94 3.06
CA LYS A 26 -7.52 38.02 1.70
C LYS A 26 -8.21 39.35 1.40
N ASP A 27 -8.71 40.02 2.43
CA ASP A 27 -9.23 41.40 2.36
C ASP A 27 -8.10 42.45 2.30
N SER A 28 -6.84 42.02 2.17
CA SER A 28 -5.62 42.84 2.22
C SER A 28 -5.30 43.46 3.59
N THR A 29 -6.00 43.04 4.65
CA THR A 29 -5.68 43.47 6.02
C THR A 29 -4.37 42.84 6.48
N THR A 30 -3.44 43.66 6.98
CA THR A 30 -2.16 43.20 7.53
C THR A 30 -2.22 43.16 9.05
N LEU A 31 -2.02 42.00 9.65
CA LEU A 31 -2.06 41.82 11.10
C LEU A 31 -0.75 42.28 11.76
N PRO A 32 -0.77 42.64 13.07
CA PRO A 32 0.43 43.02 13.81
C PRO A 32 1.53 41.95 13.77
N ALA A 33 2.79 42.39 13.81
CA ALA A 33 3.95 41.49 13.77
C ALA A 33 4.02 40.61 15.03
N LEU A 34 4.14 39.30 14.83
CA LEU A 34 4.39 38.33 15.90
C LEU A 34 5.89 38.07 16.01
N HIS A 35 6.44 38.31 17.20
CA HIS A 35 7.86 38.10 17.50
C HIS A 35 8.08 36.74 18.16
N PHE A 36 9.12 36.01 17.72
CA PHE A 36 9.44 34.68 18.22
C PHE A 36 10.73 34.73 19.05
N HIS A 37 10.64 34.30 20.32
CA HIS A 37 11.78 34.17 21.22
C HIS A 37 12.30 32.72 21.34
N SER A 38 11.48 31.71 21.01
CA SER A 38 11.82 30.28 21.02
C SER A 38 11.02 29.49 19.98
N GLY A 39 11.56 28.41 19.41
CA GLY A 39 10.89 27.56 18.39
C GLY A 39 10.90 28.14 16.96
N GLY A 40 10.92 29.46 16.82
CA GLY A 40 11.18 30.17 15.57
C GLY A 40 10.08 30.07 14.51
N ILE A 41 10.25 30.86 13.44
CA ILE A 41 9.30 30.98 12.33
C ILE A 41 9.10 29.64 11.60
N GLN A 42 10.16 28.82 11.53
CA GLN A 42 10.14 27.57 10.80
C GLN A 42 9.25 26.51 11.46
N ALA A 43 9.21 26.42 12.80
CA ALA A 43 8.31 25.51 13.49
C ALA A 43 6.85 25.94 13.31
N MET A 44 6.57 27.25 13.39
CA MET A 44 5.23 27.81 13.17
C MET A 44 4.73 27.53 11.74
N ILE A 45 5.56 27.72 10.72
CA ILE A 45 5.18 27.42 9.33
C ILE A 45 4.84 25.92 9.17
N ARG A 46 5.64 25.01 9.75
CA ARG A 46 5.33 23.57 9.74
C ARG A 46 4.00 23.25 10.42
N THR A 47 3.67 23.95 11.50
CA THR A 47 2.37 23.76 12.18
C THR A 47 1.21 24.30 11.35
N LEU A 48 1.37 25.45 10.68
CA LEU A 48 0.34 26.04 9.83
C LEU A 48 0.11 25.24 8.54
N GLN A 49 1.15 24.65 7.98
CA GLN A 49 1.07 23.74 6.82
C GLN A 49 0.21 22.49 7.08
N ARG A 50 -0.14 22.20 8.34
CA ARG A 50 -1.12 21.15 8.69
C ARG A 50 -2.57 21.55 8.34
N TYR A 51 -2.86 22.85 8.25
CA TYR A 51 -4.22 23.37 8.11
C TYR A 51 -4.46 24.10 6.80
N ILE A 52 -3.42 24.70 6.22
CA ILE A 52 -3.48 25.51 5.00
C ILE A 52 -2.29 25.21 4.10
N TRP A 53 -2.54 25.28 2.80
CA TRP A 53 -1.49 25.17 1.81
C TRP A 53 -0.65 26.44 1.83
N LEU A 54 0.66 26.32 2.05
CA LEU A 54 1.57 27.47 2.10
C LEU A 54 2.77 27.19 1.21
N THR A 55 2.84 27.88 0.08
CA THR A 55 3.96 27.84 -0.87
C THR A 55 4.83 29.06 -0.72
N ARG A 56 6.12 28.94 -0.99
CA ARG A 56 7.02 30.10 -0.98
C ARG A 56 6.87 30.86 -2.28
N SER A 57 6.73 32.18 -2.21
CA SER A 57 6.63 33.01 -3.41
C SER A 57 7.91 32.94 -4.22
N ALA A 58 7.80 32.62 -5.52
CA ALA A 58 8.92 32.58 -6.46
C ALA A 58 9.69 33.91 -6.52
N ASN A 59 8.96 35.03 -6.40
CA ASN A 59 9.52 36.38 -6.54
C ASN A 59 10.00 36.99 -5.21
N ASN A 60 9.67 36.36 -4.08
CA ASN A 60 10.04 36.88 -2.77
C ASN A 60 10.25 35.76 -1.74
N HIS A 61 11.52 35.44 -1.48
CA HIS A 61 11.94 34.42 -0.52
C HIS A 61 11.53 34.71 0.95
N LYS A 62 10.99 35.89 1.25
CA LYS A 62 10.44 36.27 2.57
C LYS A 62 8.92 36.13 2.65
N LEU A 63 8.26 35.74 1.56
CA LEU A 63 6.81 35.65 1.45
C LEU A 63 6.37 34.20 1.21
N PHE A 64 5.39 33.75 1.99
CA PHE A 64 4.65 32.51 1.76
C PHE A 64 3.21 32.87 1.36
N VAL A 65 2.66 32.23 0.35
CA VAL A 65 1.32 32.50 -0.19
C VAL A 65 0.44 31.28 0.07
N VAL A 66 -0.84 31.54 0.37
CA VAL A 66 -1.86 30.50 0.52
C VAL A 66 -2.40 30.16 -0.87
N ASP A 67 -2.22 28.92 -1.29
CA ASP A 67 -2.67 28.44 -2.61
C ASP A 67 -4.14 27.97 -2.54
N GLU A 68 -4.97 28.41 -3.49
CA GLU A 68 -6.45 28.29 -3.40
C GLU A 68 -7.09 27.28 -4.35
N GLU A 69 -6.39 26.60 -5.26
CA GLU A 69 -7.05 25.73 -6.23
C GLU A 69 -6.65 24.25 -6.13
N HIS A 70 -7.66 23.38 -5.96
CA HIS A 70 -7.87 22.17 -6.78
C HIS A 70 -9.22 21.52 -6.41
N LYS A 71 -10.32 22.10 -6.93
CA LYS A 71 -11.65 21.46 -6.89
C LYS A 71 -11.72 20.20 -7.75
N ALA A 72 -10.96 20.13 -8.85
CA ALA A 72 -10.96 18.99 -9.77
C ALA A 72 -10.22 17.77 -9.21
N LEU A 73 -9.11 17.97 -8.51
CA LEU A 73 -8.34 16.89 -7.88
C LEU A 73 -9.04 16.31 -6.66
N ARG A 74 -9.66 17.16 -5.83
CA ARG A 74 -10.54 16.68 -4.74
C ARG A 74 -11.66 15.82 -5.30
N LYS A 75 -12.26 16.24 -6.41
CA LYS A 75 -13.28 15.46 -7.10
C LYS A 75 -12.74 14.12 -7.62
N SER A 76 -11.51 14.07 -8.14
CA SER A 76 -10.88 12.83 -8.62
C SER A 76 -10.40 11.88 -7.49
N LEU A 77 -10.00 12.42 -6.34
CA LEU A 77 -9.70 11.67 -5.11
C LEU A 77 -10.98 11.20 -4.37
N ASP A 78 -12.07 11.97 -4.47
CA ASP A 78 -13.41 11.58 -4.01
C ASP A 78 -14.07 10.56 -4.97
N GLU A 79 -13.76 10.61 -6.27
CA GLU A 79 -14.18 9.66 -7.32
C GLU A 79 -13.29 8.41 -7.39
N LEU A 80 -12.11 8.46 -6.79
CA LEU A 80 -11.29 7.30 -6.45
C LEU A 80 -12.11 6.48 -5.44
N GLN A 81 -12.96 5.61 -5.97
CA GLN A 81 -13.74 4.57 -5.27
C GLN A 81 -12.80 3.54 -4.61
N ILE A 82 -11.79 4.00 -3.87
CA ILE A 82 -10.80 3.15 -3.20
C ILE A 82 -11.54 2.25 -2.19
N PHE A 83 -12.75 2.63 -1.75
CA PHE A 83 -13.40 2.08 -0.57
C PHE A 83 -14.93 1.92 -0.61
N GLN A 84 -15.62 2.05 -1.75
CA GLN A 84 -17.06 1.77 -1.84
C GLN A 84 -17.36 0.49 -2.63
N GLU A 85 -18.05 -0.47 -2.01
CA GLU A 85 -18.70 -1.61 -2.66
C GLU A 85 -20.15 -1.23 -3.03
N GLY A 86 -20.53 -1.29 -4.32
CA GLY A 86 -21.92 -1.37 -4.77
C GLY A 86 -22.30 -0.53 -6.02
N PRO A 87 -23.26 -0.98 -6.85
CA PRO A 87 -23.74 -0.22 -8.01
C PRO A 87 -24.67 0.93 -7.57
N PRO A 88 -24.78 2.04 -8.34
CA PRO A 88 -25.45 3.25 -7.86
C PRO A 88 -26.99 3.16 -7.97
N PRO A 89 -27.75 3.43 -6.90
CA PRO A 89 -29.14 3.87 -7.02
C PRO A 89 -29.17 5.38 -7.23
N ALA A 90 -29.88 5.83 -8.27
CA ALA A 90 -30.07 7.22 -8.61
C ALA A 90 -30.87 7.98 -7.52
N SER A 91 -30.21 8.72 -6.61
CA SER A 91 -30.70 9.97 -5.98
C SER A 91 -30.02 10.30 -4.63
N TYR A 92 -28.76 10.78 -4.63
CA TYR A 92 -28.12 11.22 -3.37
C TYR A 92 -27.27 12.50 -3.45
N LEU A 93 -27.18 13.18 -4.60
CA LEU A 93 -26.28 14.34 -4.78
C LEU A 93 -26.59 15.54 -3.86
N SER A 94 -27.80 15.69 -3.31
CA SER A 94 -28.15 16.85 -2.48
C SER A 94 -27.88 16.69 -0.98
N ARG A 95 -27.67 15.47 -0.47
CA ARG A 95 -27.45 15.22 0.97
C ARG A 95 -25.98 15.05 1.35
N PHE A 96 -25.09 14.73 0.41
CA PHE A 96 -23.68 14.47 0.67
C PHE A 96 -22.80 15.73 0.82
N VAL A 97 -23.20 16.84 0.21
CA VAL A 97 -22.43 18.10 0.24
C VAL A 97 -22.34 18.68 1.68
N ASN A 98 -23.34 18.42 2.52
CA ASN A 98 -23.41 19.03 3.86
C ASN A 98 -22.70 18.22 4.95
N ASN A 99 -22.55 16.89 4.80
CA ASN A 99 -21.87 16.05 5.80
C ASN A 99 -20.36 15.91 5.56
N ALA A 100 -19.89 16.07 4.31
CA ALA A 100 -18.46 16.06 3.97
C ALA A 100 -17.69 17.31 4.47
N TYR A 101 -18.40 18.33 4.97
CA TYR A 101 -17.79 19.58 5.42
C TYR A 101 -17.22 19.53 6.85
N TYR A 102 -17.53 18.48 7.64
CA TYR A 102 -17.23 18.48 9.08
C TYR A 102 -16.35 17.34 9.63
N ASP A 103 -16.20 16.14 9.03
CA ASP A 103 -15.59 15.00 9.75
C ASP A 103 -14.75 13.95 8.94
N GLY A 104 -13.86 14.34 8.02
CA GLY A 104 -13.11 13.29 7.29
C GLY A 104 -11.89 13.66 6.45
N MET A 105 -10.83 14.22 7.04
CA MET A 105 -9.55 14.41 6.31
C MET A 105 -8.26 13.93 7.02
N ASP A 106 -8.27 13.43 8.26
CA ASP A 106 -7.03 12.99 8.93
C ASP A 106 -6.55 11.59 8.52
N ALA A 107 -7.49 10.66 8.34
CA ALA A 107 -7.27 9.29 7.89
C ALA A 107 -6.64 9.17 6.49
N LEU A 108 -7.17 9.96 5.56
CA LEU A 108 -6.71 10.04 4.19
C LEU A 108 -5.41 10.87 4.09
N SER A 109 -5.01 11.60 5.14
CA SER A 109 -3.87 12.53 5.07
C SER A 109 -2.56 11.86 4.65
N LYS A 110 -2.33 10.58 4.93
CA LYS A 110 -1.12 9.85 4.53
C LYS A 110 -1.16 9.50 3.03
N VAL A 111 -2.15 8.74 2.58
CA VAL A 111 -2.32 8.37 1.15
C VAL A 111 -2.56 9.61 0.28
N THR A 112 -3.37 10.57 0.74
CA THR A 112 -3.56 11.86 0.06
C THR A 112 -2.29 12.72 0.09
N ARG A 113 -1.40 12.63 1.09
CA ARG A 113 -0.09 13.31 1.08
C ARG A 113 0.84 12.76 0.00
N TYR A 114 0.78 11.46 -0.32
CA TYR A 114 1.52 10.87 -1.43
C TYR A 114 1.15 11.48 -2.78
N PHE A 115 -0.15 11.43 -3.11
CA PHE A 115 -0.69 11.96 -4.36
C PHE A 115 -0.52 13.48 -4.44
N ARG A 116 -0.57 14.16 -3.30
CA ARG A 116 -0.31 15.60 -3.13
C ARG A 116 1.15 15.97 -3.37
N ASP A 117 2.10 15.34 -2.68
CA ASP A 117 3.53 15.64 -2.77
C ASP A 117 4.08 15.32 -4.17
N THR A 118 3.47 14.36 -4.88
CA THR A 118 3.87 14.04 -6.26
C THR A 118 3.29 15.03 -7.26
N MET A 119 2.07 15.51 -7.05
CA MET A 119 1.51 16.52 -7.95
C MET A 119 2.24 17.86 -7.85
N ASP A 120 2.80 18.20 -6.69
CA ASP A 120 3.73 19.34 -6.55
C ASP A 120 4.99 19.17 -7.39
N ILE A 121 5.48 17.92 -7.54
CA ILE A 121 6.63 17.59 -8.40
C ILE A 121 6.24 17.70 -9.88
N ILE A 122 5.07 17.20 -10.27
CA ILE A 122 4.55 17.24 -11.66
C ILE A 122 4.27 18.69 -12.11
N GLN A 123 3.79 19.54 -11.20
CA GLN A 123 3.58 20.97 -11.51
C GLN A 123 4.88 21.77 -11.53
N ALA A 124 5.90 21.36 -10.77
CA ALA A 124 7.23 22.00 -10.79
C ALA A 124 8.06 21.69 -12.05
N THR A 125 7.67 20.69 -12.86
CA THR A 125 8.38 20.28 -14.08
C THR A 125 8.00 21.03 -15.37
N GLY A 126 7.16 22.08 -15.29
CA GLY A 126 6.92 23.01 -16.41
C GLY A 126 8.09 23.98 -16.62
N ILE A 127 8.97 23.67 -17.57
CA ILE A 127 10.32 24.24 -17.80
C ILE A 127 10.34 25.75 -18.13
N GLU A 128 11.29 26.49 -17.54
CA GLU A 128 12.15 27.46 -18.27
C GLU A 128 13.62 27.29 -17.83
N GLN A 129 14.51 27.10 -18.81
CA GLN A 129 15.97 27.08 -18.65
C GLN A 129 16.51 28.51 -18.49
N ASP A 130 17.20 28.81 -17.39
CA ASP A 130 18.59 29.27 -17.40
C ASP A 130 19.10 29.51 -15.96
N ASP A 131 20.34 29.11 -15.72
CA ASP A 131 21.21 29.42 -14.58
C ASP A 131 20.58 29.50 -13.17
N LEU A 132 20.69 28.41 -12.39
CA LEU A 132 20.98 28.49 -10.94
C LEU A 132 21.33 27.09 -10.41
N ALA A 133 22.53 26.97 -9.84
CA ALA A 133 23.07 25.74 -9.25
C ALA A 133 22.11 25.14 -8.20
N LEU A 134 21.67 23.89 -8.45
CA LEU A 134 20.91 23.08 -7.52
C LEU A 134 21.73 22.83 -6.22
N PRO A 135 21.11 22.94 -5.03
CA PRO A 135 21.72 22.38 -3.82
C PRO A 135 21.74 20.84 -3.94
N PRO A 136 22.73 20.15 -3.31
CA PRO A 136 22.92 18.73 -3.54
C PRO A 136 21.70 17.93 -3.06
N PRO A 137 21.32 16.85 -3.77
CA PRO A 137 20.20 16.00 -3.37
C PRO A 137 20.44 15.45 -1.97
N ALA A 138 19.38 15.45 -1.15
CA ALA A 138 19.34 14.57 0.02
C ALA A 138 19.66 13.14 -0.47
N ALA A 139 20.60 12.50 0.22
CA ALA A 139 21.29 11.30 -0.24
C ALA A 139 20.34 10.16 -0.64
N HIS A 140 20.69 9.52 -1.77
CA HIS A 140 20.32 8.17 -2.21
C HIS A 140 18.95 7.91 -2.86
N TYR A 141 18.57 8.70 -3.87
CA TYR A 141 17.98 8.07 -5.06
C TYR A 141 19.12 7.76 -6.04
N LYS A 142 19.35 6.48 -6.33
CA LYS A 142 20.29 6.08 -7.39
C LYS A 142 19.88 6.80 -8.68
N LYS A 143 20.87 7.20 -9.48
CA LYS A 143 20.70 7.72 -10.84
C LYS A 143 19.70 6.82 -11.57
N ASP A 144 18.65 7.41 -12.18
CA ASP A 144 17.64 6.63 -12.92
C ASP A 144 18.33 5.64 -13.85
N ALA A 145 17.85 4.39 -13.87
CA ALA A 145 18.40 3.37 -14.75
C ALA A 145 18.19 3.82 -16.21
N GLU A 146 19.26 4.31 -16.83
CA GLU A 146 19.31 4.62 -18.25
C GLU A 146 19.64 3.32 -18.99
N PHE A 147 18.62 2.75 -19.64
CA PHE A 147 18.82 1.70 -20.62
C PHE A 147 18.96 2.37 -22.00
N GLU A 148 19.87 1.89 -22.84
CA GLU A 148 19.89 2.31 -24.25
C GLU A 148 18.51 2.05 -24.88
N ASP A 149 18.03 2.98 -25.71
CA ASP A 149 16.73 2.90 -26.39
C ASP A 149 16.76 1.77 -27.43
N LEU A 150 16.38 0.57 -26.99
CA LEU A 150 16.47 -0.67 -27.76
C LEU A 150 15.13 -1.12 -28.37
N GLY A 151 14.05 -0.34 -28.23
CA GLY A 151 12.70 -0.77 -28.62
C GLY A 151 12.20 -1.97 -27.79
N ALA A 152 11.19 -2.70 -28.27
CA ALA A 152 10.69 -3.90 -27.58
C ALA A 152 11.81 -4.94 -27.49
N ARG A 153 12.27 -5.25 -26.27
CA ARG A 153 13.40 -6.16 -26.06
C ARG A 153 12.94 -7.61 -26.28
N ASP A 154 13.68 -8.35 -27.09
CA ASP A 154 13.54 -9.80 -27.12
C ASP A 154 14.09 -10.38 -25.81
N LEU A 155 13.21 -10.88 -24.95
CA LEU A 155 13.58 -11.52 -23.68
C LEU A 155 14.01 -12.98 -23.87
N GLY A 156 14.16 -13.43 -25.12
CA GLY A 156 14.53 -14.79 -25.48
C GLY A 156 13.33 -15.74 -25.49
N GLU A 157 13.62 -17.03 -25.67
CA GLU A 157 12.58 -18.06 -25.78
C GLU A 157 11.75 -18.17 -24.50
N ALA A 158 10.42 -18.06 -24.64
CA ALA A 158 9.50 -18.19 -23.54
C ALA A 158 9.45 -19.66 -23.08
N PRO A 159 9.81 -19.97 -21.81
CA PRO A 159 9.71 -21.34 -21.31
C PRO A 159 8.25 -21.79 -21.30
N GLN A 160 8.03 -23.07 -21.60
CA GLN A 160 6.72 -23.69 -21.42
C GLN A 160 6.42 -23.80 -19.93
N VAL A 161 5.44 -23.01 -19.48
CA VAL A 161 4.99 -22.96 -18.09
C VAL A 161 3.54 -23.42 -18.05
N SER A 162 3.25 -24.38 -17.17
CA SER A 162 1.89 -24.85 -16.91
C SER A 162 1.61 -24.84 -15.41
N ARG A 163 0.36 -24.56 -15.05
CA ARG A 163 -0.15 -24.71 -13.69
C ARG A 163 -0.38 -26.19 -13.39
N GLU A 164 -0.18 -26.57 -12.14
CA GLU A 164 -0.49 -27.90 -11.63
C GLU A 164 -1.78 -27.88 -10.82
N GLU A 165 -2.33 -29.04 -10.51
CA GLU A 165 -3.46 -29.16 -9.58
C GLU A 165 -3.08 -28.68 -8.18
N PRO A 166 -4.00 -28.19 -7.34
CA PRO A 166 -3.69 -27.75 -5.98
C PRO A 166 -3.10 -28.87 -5.10
N LEU A 167 -2.25 -28.49 -4.14
CA LEU A 167 -1.71 -29.43 -3.15
C LEU A 167 -2.86 -30.16 -2.44
N SER A 168 -2.89 -31.48 -2.53
CA SER A 168 -3.94 -32.30 -1.92
C SER A 168 -3.61 -32.71 -0.48
N GLU A 169 -4.63 -33.15 0.27
CA GLU A 169 -4.45 -33.63 1.64
C GLU A 169 -3.50 -34.82 1.74
N ASP A 170 -3.57 -35.74 0.78
CA ASP A 170 -2.69 -36.90 0.73
C ASP A 170 -1.24 -36.47 0.47
N GLU A 171 -1.02 -35.56 -0.48
CA GLU A 171 0.31 -35.00 -0.74
C GLU A 171 0.85 -34.26 0.48
N TRP A 172 0.04 -33.43 1.13
CA TRP A 172 0.43 -32.69 2.33
C TRP A 172 0.90 -33.63 3.46
N ARG A 173 0.19 -34.75 3.68
CA ARG A 173 0.60 -35.76 4.67
C ARG A 173 1.98 -36.35 4.37
N THR A 174 2.35 -36.51 3.10
CA THR A 174 3.69 -36.98 2.71
C THR A 174 4.80 -35.94 2.92
N MET A 175 4.44 -34.66 3.01
CA MET A 175 5.39 -33.57 3.28
C MET A 175 5.73 -33.44 4.77
N LEU A 176 5.01 -34.15 5.65
CA LEU A 176 5.19 -34.12 7.09
C LEU A 176 5.90 -35.38 7.61
N ASP A 177 6.78 -35.21 8.60
CA ASP A 177 7.33 -36.33 9.36
C ASP A 177 6.32 -36.87 10.39
N LYS A 178 6.67 -37.97 11.07
CA LYS A 178 5.81 -38.59 12.10
C LYS A 178 5.47 -37.66 13.27
N SER A 179 6.27 -36.62 13.49
CA SER A 179 6.09 -35.63 14.57
C SER A 179 5.37 -34.37 14.08
N GLY A 180 5.04 -34.27 12.79
CA GLY A 180 4.36 -33.15 12.17
C GLY A 180 5.27 -32.01 11.72
N ARG A 181 6.58 -32.24 11.55
CA ARG A 181 7.51 -31.25 10.97
C ARG A 181 7.48 -31.34 9.46
N VAL A 182 7.67 -30.21 8.77
CA VAL A 182 7.78 -30.20 7.30
C VAL A 182 9.16 -30.74 6.90
N ILE A 183 9.18 -31.82 6.12
CA ILE A 183 10.40 -32.56 5.74
C ILE A 183 11.24 -31.77 4.73
N ASN A 184 10.59 -31.22 3.70
CA ASN A 184 11.27 -30.52 2.61
C ASN A 184 10.53 -29.22 2.25
N ILE A 185 11.00 -28.12 2.82
CA ILE A 185 10.42 -26.78 2.65
C ILE A 185 10.49 -26.34 1.18
N LYS A 186 11.64 -26.56 0.52
CA LYS A 186 11.82 -26.18 -0.89
C LYS A 186 10.82 -26.87 -1.80
N LYS A 187 10.66 -28.20 -1.66
CA LYS A 187 9.69 -28.97 -2.43
C LYS A 187 8.25 -28.52 -2.15
N LEU A 188 7.93 -28.22 -0.89
CA LEU A 188 6.61 -27.69 -0.52
C LEU A 188 6.36 -26.34 -1.20
N HIS A 189 7.32 -25.42 -1.14
CA HIS A 189 7.21 -24.11 -1.78
C HIS A 189 7.09 -24.20 -3.29
N GLU A 190 7.88 -25.04 -3.96
CA GLU A 190 7.76 -25.31 -5.40
C GLU A 190 6.37 -25.84 -5.75
N ARG A 191 5.85 -26.79 -4.96
CA ARG A 191 4.54 -27.41 -5.18
C ARG A 191 3.38 -26.42 -5.01
N ILE A 192 3.42 -25.59 -3.96
CA ILE A 192 2.44 -24.53 -3.70
C ILE A 192 2.54 -23.47 -4.79
N PHE A 193 3.75 -23.06 -5.19
CA PHE A 193 3.94 -22.08 -6.25
C PHE A 193 3.29 -22.54 -7.56
N ARG A 194 3.47 -23.82 -7.93
CA ARG A 194 2.98 -24.41 -9.19
C ARG A 194 1.48 -24.65 -9.25
N GLY A 195 0.85 -25.06 -8.14
CA GLY A 195 -0.56 -25.48 -8.14
C GLY A 195 -1.47 -24.79 -7.13
N GLY A 196 -0.93 -24.02 -6.18
CA GLY A 196 -1.68 -23.51 -5.04
C GLY A 196 -2.04 -24.60 -4.02
N ILE A 197 -3.00 -24.31 -3.16
CA ILE A 197 -3.39 -25.18 -2.03
C ILE A 197 -4.88 -25.52 -2.13
N SER A 198 -5.25 -26.78 -1.83
CA SER A 198 -6.66 -27.15 -1.74
C SER A 198 -7.39 -26.35 -0.66
N PRO A 199 -8.67 -25.98 -0.86
CA PRO A 199 -9.41 -25.15 0.10
C PRO A 199 -9.41 -25.68 1.54
N SER A 200 -9.49 -27.00 1.73
CA SER A 200 -9.48 -27.65 3.05
C SER A 200 -8.15 -27.52 3.80
N LEU A 201 -7.04 -27.34 3.08
CA LEU A 201 -5.70 -27.24 3.67
C LEU A 201 -5.24 -25.81 3.91
N ARG A 202 -5.85 -24.82 3.26
CA ARG A 202 -5.39 -23.42 3.30
C ARG A 202 -5.16 -22.93 4.72
N GLY A 203 -6.15 -23.09 5.61
CA GLY A 203 -6.05 -22.65 6.99
C GLY A 203 -4.87 -23.27 7.77
N ASP A 204 -4.49 -24.51 7.48
CA ASP A 204 -3.35 -25.17 8.15
C ASP A 204 -2.01 -24.77 7.54
N VAL A 205 -1.92 -24.71 6.20
CA VAL A 205 -0.67 -24.42 5.49
C VAL A 205 -0.33 -22.93 5.56
N TRP A 206 -1.34 -22.04 5.56
CA TRP A 206 -1.13 -20.58 5.69
C TRP A 206 -0.44 -20.21 6.99
N ARG A 207 -0.72 -20.93 8.09
CA ARG A 207 -0.01 -20.72 9.36
C ARG A 207 1.50 -20.92 9.21
N PHE A 208 1.95 -21.80 8.32
CA PHE A 208 3.37 -21.94 7.99
C PHE A 208 3.89 -20.87 7.04
N LEU A 209 3.16 -20.58 5.95
CA LEU A 209 3.58 -19.58 4.95
C LEU A 209 3.70 -18.16 5.54
N LEU A 210 2.80 -17.84 6.49
CA LEU A 210 2.79 -16.59 7.22
C LEU A 210 3.72 -16.60 8.43
N GLY A 211 4.43 -17.70 8.71
CA GLY A 211 5.44 -17.75 9.76
C GLY A 211 4.89 -17.90 11.19
N TYR A 212 3.57 -18.03 11.38
CA TYR A 212 3.00 -18.35 12.69
C TYR A 212 3.51 -19.69 13.22
N TYR A 213 3.60 -20.70 12.35
CA TYR A 213 4.28 -21.96 12.62
C TYR A 213 5.63 -22.01 11.88
N LYS A 214 6.72 -22.20 12.63
CA LYS A 214 8.02 -22.53 12.02
C LYS A 214 7.95 -23.91 11.37
N TYR A 215 8.54 -24.11 10.19
CA TYR A 215 8.51 -25.40 9.48
C TYR A 215 9.03 -26.61 10.28
N GLY A 216 9.98 -26.38 11.21
CA GLY A 216 10.55 -27.42 12.06
C GLY A 216 9.75 -27.79 13.32
N CYS A 217 8.60 -27.14 13.60
CA CYS A 217 7.85 -27.39 14.83
C CYS A 217 6.99 -28.67 14.76
N THR A 218 6.93 -29.41 15.87
CA THR A 218 6.12 -30.63 16.00
C THR A 218 4.66 -30.32 16.33
N PHE A 219 3.77 -31.31 16.22
CA PHE A 219 2.38 -31.17 16.69
C PHE A 219 2.30 -30.73 18.16
N GLU A 220 3.13 -31.30 19.04
CA GLU A 220 3.16 -30.95 20.46
C GLU A 220 3.70 -29.53 20.71
N SER A 221 4.75 -29.15 19.99
CA SER A 221 5.31 -27.79 20.05
C SER A 221 4.29 -26.76 19.59
N ARG A 222 3.51 -27.04 18.54
CA ARG A 222 2.44 -26.18 18.05
C ARG A 222 1.35 -25.99 19.11
N LYS A 223 0.91 -27.06 19.76
CA LYS A 223 -0.09 -26.97 20.85
C LYS A 223 0.38 -26.09 22.01
N THR A 224 1.67 -26.17 22.34
CA THR A 224 2.28 -25.34 23.40
C THR A 224 2.39 -23.88 22.96
N LEU A 225 2.82 -23.64 21.72
CA LEU A 225 2.87 -22.31 21.11
C LEU A 225 1.50 -21.63 21.12
N CYS A 226 0.45 -22.31 20.64
CA CYS A 226 -0.91 -21.75 20.60
C CYS A 226 -1.39 -21.28 21.97
N ARG A 227 -1.11 -22.02 23.04
CA ARG A 227 -1.47 -21.62 24.41
C ARG A 227 -0.74 -20.34 24.85
N ALA A 228 0.57 -20.28 24.62
CA ALA A 228 1.35 -19.09 24.96
C ALA A 228 0.89 -17.86 24.13
N LYS A 229 0.55 -18.09 22.87
CA LYS A 229 0.11 -17.06 21.92
C LYS A 229 -1.31 -16.57 22.19
N GLU A 230 -2.18 -17.41 22.75
CA GLU A 230 -3.47 -17.02 23.31
C GLU A 230 -3.28 -16.04 24.48
N ASP A 231 -2.46 -16.38 25.47
CA ASP A 231 -2.23 -15.53 26.65
C ASP A 231 -1.64 -14.15 26.26
N GLU A 232 -0.70 -14.13 25.31
CA GLU A 232 -0.10 -12.90 24.78
C GLU A 232 -1.12 -12.03 24.05
N TYR A 233 -1.95 -12.64 23.19
CA TYR A 233 -3.03 -11.93 22.50
C TYR A 233 -4.04 -11.32 23.47
N GLN A 234 -4.53 -12.10 24.44
CA GLN A 234 -5.51 -11.62 25.42
C GLN A 234 -4.94 -10.48 26.27
N THR A 235 -3.64 -10.53 26.59
CA THR A 235 -2.95 -9.45 27.30
C THR A 235 -2.99 -8.16 26.49
N MET A 236 -2.66 -8.19 25.20
CA MET A 236 -2.71 -7.01 24.31
C MET A 236 -4.15 -6.55 24.06
N LYS A 237 -5.09 -7.47 23.88
CA LYS A 237 -6.50 -7.15 23.69
C LYS A 237 -7.07 -6.40 24.90
N MET A 238 -6.73 -6.85 26.11
CA MET A 238 -7.17 -6.20 27.34
C MET A 238 -6.63 -4.76 27.47
N GLN A 239 -5.44 -4.46 26.93
CA GLN A 239 -4.87 -3.11 26.99
C GLN A 239 -5.80 -2.08 26.34
N TRP A 240 -6.31 -2.34 25.13
CA TRP A 240 -7.19 -1.38 24.44
C TRP A 240 -8.63 -1.45 24.95
N GLN A 241 -9.13 -2.63 25.34
CA GLN A 241 -10.48 -2.80 25.85
C GLN A 241 -10.71 -2.09 27.20
N THR A 242 -9.65 -1.94 28.01
CA THR A 242 -9.73 -1.27 29.31
C THR A 242 -9.52 0.25 29.24
N ILE A 243 -9.27 0.80 28.05
CA ILE A 243 -9.19 2.26 27.85
C ILE A 243 -10.57 2.87 28.09
N SER A 244 -10.70 3.64 29.18
CA SER A 244 -11.94 4.35 29.47
C SER A 244 -12.19 5.49 28.48
N ALA A 245 -13.46 5.89 28.33
CA ALA A 245 -13.82 7.04 27.49
C ALA A 245 -13.09 8.35 27.88
N LYS A 246 -12.70 8.51 29.15
CA LYS A 246 -11.89 9.66 29.60
C LYS A 246 -10.43 9.58 29.14
N GLN A 247 -9.86 8.37 29.08
CA GLN A 247 -8.51 8.13 28.54
C GLN A 247 -8.51 8.28 27.03
N GLU A 248 -9.47 7.69 26.32
CA GLU A 248 -9.62 7.78 24.86
C GLU A 248 -9.70 9.25 24.38
N LYS A 249 -10.41 10.12 25.12
CA LYS A 249 -10.43 11.56 24.83
C LYS A 249 -9.06 12.24 24.91
N ARG A 250 -8.15 11.72 25.73
CA ARG A 250 -6.78 12.24 25.92
C ARG A 250 -5.72 11.50 25.12
N PHE A 251 -6.11 10.43 24.42
CA PHE A 251 -5.22 9.63 23.60
C PHE A 251 -5.58 9.80 22.12
N ALA A 252 -5.04 10.86 21.51
CA ALA A 252 -5.43 11.26 20.15
C ALA A 252 -5.15 10.17 19.11
N GLU A 253 -3.94 9.64 19.13
CA GLU A 253 -3.49 8.63 18.18
C GLU A 253 -4.29 7.32 18.27
N PHE A 254 -4.59 6.83 19.48
CA PHE A 254 -5.46 5.66 19.66
C PHE A 254 -6.87 5.92 19.10
N ARG A 255 -7.46 7.08 19.42
CA ARG A 255 -8.80 7.43 18.95
C ARG A 255 -8.86 7.55 17.43
N GLU A 256 -7.85 8.16 16.80
CA GLU A 256 -7.76 8.29 15.34
C GLU A 256 -7.66 6.92 14.67
N ARG A 257 -6.82 6.03 15.20
CA ARG A 257 -6.69 4.63 14.71
C ARG A 257 -7.98 3.84 14.90
N LYS A 258 -8.63 3.97 16.06
CA LYS A 258 -9.91 3.32 16.32
C LYS A 258 -10.99 3.77 15.33
N GLN A 259 -11.10 5.08 15.08
CA GLN A 259 -12.03 5.63 14.09
C GLN A 259 -11.76 5.13 12.67
N LEU A 260 -10.49 4.95 12.31
CA LEU A 260 -10.10 4.34 11.05
C LEU A 260 -10.55 2.88 10.95
N VAL A 261 -10.29 2.08 12.00
CA VAL A 261 -10.73 0.69 12.08
C VAL A 261 -12.27 0.59 12.00
N ASP A 262 -13.00 1.42 12.77
CA ASP A 262 -14.47 1.48 12.75
C ASP A 262 -14.99 1.71 11.31
N LYS A 263 -14.39 2.67 10.59
CA LYS A 263 -14.78 3.03 9.21
C LYS A 263 -14.48 1.90 8.21
N ASP A 264 -13.36 1.22 8.36
CA ASP A 264 -12.94 0.20 7.40
C ASP A 264 -13.64 -1.14 7.61
N VAL A 265 -13.80 -1.57 8.86
CA VAL A 265 -14.47 -2.82 9.21
C VAL A 265 -15.92 -2.82 8.73
N THR A 266 -16.64 -1.70 8.89
CA THR A 266 -18.06 -1.59 8.49
C THR A 266 -18.32 -1.76 6.99
N ARG A 267 -17.31 -1.55 6.15
CA ARG A 267 -17.38 -1.63 4.69
C ARG A 267 -16.56 -2.77 4.08
N THR A 268 -15.89 -3.60 4.88
CA THR A 268 -15.01 -4.67 4.38
C THR A 268 -15.84 -5.87 3.93
N ASP A 269 -15.74 -6.22 2.64
CA ASP A 269 -16.22 -7.45 2.00
C ASP A 269 -17.67 -7.82 2.36
N ARG A 270 -18.54 -6.81 2.42
CA ARG A 270 -19.93 -6.95 2.91
C ARG A 270 -20.83 -7.70 1.95
N THR A 271 -20.35 -7.94 0.74
CA THR A 271 -20.96 -8.85 -0.24
C THR A 271 -20.61 -10.32 0.00
N HIS A 272 -19.56 -10.62 0.77
CA HIS A 272 -19.10 -11.98 1.02
C HIS A 272 -19.89 -12.64 2.18
N PRO A 273 -20.40 -13.89 2.02
CA PRO A 273 -21.26 -14.54 3.02
C PRO A 273 -20.70 -14.59 4.44
N TYR A 274 -19.38 -14.64 4.58
CA TYR A 274 -18.69 -14.64 5.89
C TYR A 274 -18.89 -13.33 6.68
N TYR A 275 -19.05 -12.19 5.99
CA TYR A 275 -19.18 -10.86 6.57
C TYR A 275 -20.59 -10.23 6.38
N VAL A 276 -21.48 -10.89 5.64
CA VAL A 276 -22.88 -10.47 5.43
C VAL A 276 -23.67 -10.57 6.73
N GLU A 277 -24.40 -9.50 7.08
CA GLU A 277 -25.37 -9.49 8.18
C GLU A 277 -26.66 -10.19 7.74
N LYS A 278 -27.10 -11.20 8.50
CA LYS A 278 -28.47 -11.71 8.34
C LYS A 278 -29.46 -11.21 9.38
N GLU A 279 -29.10 -10.98 10.65
CA GLU A 279 -30.10 -10.49 11.63
C GLU A 279 -29.57 -10.05 13.03
N THR A 280 -28.31 -10.25 13.40
CA THR A 280 -27.67 -9.73 14.65
C THR A 280 -26.16 -9.54 14.42
N GLU A 281 -25.46 -8.81 15.31
CA GLU A 281 -24.01 -8.53 15.25
C GLU A 281 -23.22 -9.70 14.65
N ASN A 282 -22.62 -9.50 13.48
CA ASN A 282 -21.83 -10.53 12.84
C ASN A 282 -20.54 -10.76 13.67
N ASP A 283 -20.44 -11.92 14.31
CA ASP A 283 -19.30 -12.31 15.14
C ASP A 283 -17.97 -12.20 14.38
N ASN A 284 -17.95 -12.49 13.08
CA ASN A 284 -16.75 -12.38 12.25
C ASN A 284 -16.35 -10.92 11.99
N VAL A 285 -17.31 -10.00 11.87
CA VAL A 285 -17.03 -8.56 11.77
C VAL A 285 -16.46 -8.05 13.10
N ARG A 286 -16.98 -8.54 14.22
CA ARG A 286 -16.42 -8.27 15.56
C ARG A 286 -15.00 -8.81 15.72
N LYS A 287 -14.73 -10.03 15.26
CA LYS A 287 -13.36 -10.60 15.24
C LYS A 287 -12.42 -9.75 14.37
N LEU A 288 -12.87 -9.31 13.19
CA LEU A 288 -12.09 -8.43 12.31
C LEU A 288 -11.70 -7.14 13.05
N TYR A 289 -12.66 -6.53 13.75
CA TYR A 289 -12.42 -5.36 14.59
C TYR A 289 -11.42 -5.63 15.71
N ASP A 290 -11.66 -6.69 16.49
CA ASP A 290 -10.86 -7.03 17.66
C ASP A 290 -9.40 -7.35 17.29
N VAL A 291 -9.17 -8.04 16.17
CA VAL A 291 -7.82 -8.34 15.67
C VAL A 291 -7.09 -7.05 15.26
N LEU A 292 -7.74 -6.14 14.52
CA LEU A 292 -7.11 -4.88 14.08
C LEU A 292 -6.81 -3.94 15.26
N MET A 293 -7.72 -3.85 16.23
CA MET A 293 -7.51 -3.06 17.45
C MET A 293 -6.40 -3.65 18.32
N THR A 294 -6.31 -4.99 18.39
CA THR A 294 -5.23 -5.66 19.11
C THR A 294 -3.89 -5.49 18.39
N TYR A 295 -3.87 -5.47 17.06
CA TYR A 295 -2.66 -5.17 16.28
C TYR A 295 -2.13 -3.76 16.54
N CYS A 296 -3.02 -2.78 16.76
CA CYS A 296 -2.59 -1.44 17.18
C CYS A 296 -1.81 -1.45 18.50
N MET A 297 -2.07 -2.39 19.40
CA MET A 297 -1.32 -2.54 20.66
C MET A 297 -0.01 -3.31 20.45
N TYR A 298 0.02 -4.26 19.52
CA TYR A 298 1.22 -5.02 19.15
C TYR A 298 2.28 -4.14 18.49
N ASN A 299 1.89 -3.38 17.48
CA ASN A 299 2.74 -2.42 16.79
C ASN A 299 2.13 -1.03 16.91
N PHE A 300 2.44 -0.35 18.02
CA PHE A 300 1.91 0.98 18.28
C PHE A 300 2.58 2.06 17.42
N ASP A 301 3.73 1.83 16.79
CA ASP A 301 4.32 2.84 15.90
C ASP A 301 3.58 2.88 14.56
N LEU A 302 3.28 1.70 14.00
CA LEU A 302 2.47 1.60 12.77
C LEU A 302 0.98 1.84 13.05
N GLY A 303 0.45 1.20 14.09
CA GLY A 303 -0.96 1.22 14.43
C GLY A 303 -1.83 0.58 13.36
N TYR A 304 -2.81 1.35 12.88
CA TYR A 304 -3.69 0.96 11.78
C TYR A 304 -3.60 1.99 10.65
N VAL A 305 -3.49 1.47 9.42
CA VAL A 305 -3.52 2.23 8.18
C VAL A 305 -4.59 1.63 7.28
N GLN A 306 -5.31 2.51 6.59
CA GLN A 306 -6.43 2.14 5.72
C GLN A 306 -6.01 1.07 4.69
N GLY A 307 -6.83 0.03 4.53
CA GLY A 307 -6.52 -1.13 3.68
C GLY A 307 -5.95 -2.34 4.44
N MET A 308 -5.49 -2.19 5.68
CA MET A 308 -5.09 -3.34 6.51
C MET A 308 -6.25 -4.31 6.80
N SER A 309 -7.50 -3.84 6.84
CA SER A 309 -8.67 -4.72 6.98
C SER A 309 -8.85 -5.65 5.77
N ASP A 310 -8.50 -5.18 4.57
CA ASP A 310 -8.56 -5.96 3.34
C ASP A 310 -7.52 -7.08 3.33
N LEU A 311 -6.35 -6.84 3.93
CA LEU A 311 -5.31 -7.85 4.12
C LEU A 311 -5.72 -8.91 5.15
N LEU A 312 -6.33 -8.47 6.27
CA LEU A 312 -6.78 -9.39 7.32
C LEU A 312 -7.98 -10.25 6.89
N SER A 313 -8.87 -9.73 6.05
CA SER A 313 -10.15 -10.34 5.74
C SER A 313 -10.05 -11.81 5.22
N PRO A 314 -9.20 -12.15 4.23
CA PRO A 314 -9.05 -13.54 3.79
C PRO A 314 -8.36 -14.43 4.85
N VAL A 315 -7.45 -13.86 5.64
CA VAL A 315 -6.76 -14.59 6.72
C VAL A 315 -7.76 -15.01 7.79
N LEU A 316 -8.62 -14.09 8.23
CA LEU A 316 -9.66 -14.38 9.22
C LEU A 316 -10.69 -15.38 8.68
N PHE A 317 -11.08 -15.23 7.41
CA PHE A 317 -11.99 -16.16 6.73
C PHE A 317 -11.47 -17.61 6.76
N LEU A 318 -10.18 -17.83 6.48
CA LEU A 318 -9.60 -19.17 6.44
C LEU A 318 -9.28 -19.76 7.82
N VAL A 319 -8.83 -18.92 8.75
CA VAL A 319 -8.35 -19.38 10.05
C VAL A 319 -9.50 -19.49 11.05
N GLU A 320 -10.53 -18.65 10.92
CA GLU A 320 -11.76 -18.52 11.72
C GLU A 320 -11.60 -18.22 13.23
N ASN A 321 -10.52 -18.71 13.83
CA ASN A 321 -10.09 -18.42 15.18
C ASN A 321 -9.41 -17.06 15.24
N GLU A 322 -9.88 -16.21 16.16
CA GLU A 322 -9.45 -14.82 16.31
C GLU A 322 -7.95 -14.68 16.62
N VAL A 323 -7.42 -15.51 17.52
CA VAL A 323 -6.03 -15.44 17.99
C VAL A 323 -5.07 -15.96 16.94
N ASP A 324 -5.38 -17.10 16.34
CA ASP A 324 -4.59 -17.63 15.23
C ASP A 324 -4.60 -16.65 14.04
N ALA A 325 -5.76 -16.04 13.73
CA ALA A 325 -5.86 -15.05 12.67
C ALA A 325 -5.02 -13.80 12.97
N PHE A 326 -4.99 -13.35 14.23
CA PHE A 326 -4.11 -12.28 14.66
C PHE A 326 -2.63 -12.61 14.42
N TRP A 327 -2.15 -13.80 14.81
CA TRP A 327 -0.75 -14.15 14.63
C TRP A 327 -0.36 -14.41 13.17
N CYS A 328 -1.27 -14.96 12.36
CA CYS A 328 -1.11 -15.00 10.91
C CYS A 328 -1.05 -13.59 10.31
N PHE A 329 -1.89 -12.66 10.80
CA PHE A 329 -1.89 -11.29 10.34
C PHE A 329 -0.62 -10.53 10.74
N VAL A 330 -0.08 -10.77 11.94
CA VAL A 330 1.25 -10.26 12.34
C VAL A 330 2.31 -10.71 11.34
N GLY A 331 2.36 -12.00 11.01
CA GLY A 331 3.32 -12.53 10.03
C GLY A 331 3.11 -12.02 8.59
N LEU A 332 1.86 -11.69 8.22
CA LEU A 332 1.57 -10.98 6.96
C LEU A 332 2.10 -9.55 7.01
N MET A 333 1.89 -8.83 8.11
CA MET A 333 2.36 -7.47 8.28
C MET A 333 3.88 -7.38 8.38
N GLU A 334 4.59 -8.38 8.92
CA GLU A 334 6.05 -8.43 8.84
C GLU A 334 6.59 -8.40 7.40
N LYS A 335 5.81 -8.92 6.43
CA LYS A 335 6.15 -8.91 5.00
C LYS A 335 5.74 -7.62 4.27
N MET A 336 4.78 -6.87 4.82
CA MET A 336 4.07 -5.79 4.11
C MET A 336 4.10 -4.44 4.84
N ALA A 337 4.53 -4.37 6.10
CA ALA A 337 4.40 -3.19 6.96
C ALA A 337 5.10 -1.94 6.38
N HIS A 338 6.22 -2.13 5.67
CA HIS A 338 6.95 -1.04 5.02
C HIS A 338 6.11 -0.30 3.95
N ASN A 339 5.07 -0.94 3.40
CA ASN A 339 4.12 -0.28 2.50
C ASN A 339 3.19 0.71 3.23
N PHE A 340 3.07 0.58 4.55
CA PHE A 340 2.18 1.37 5.39
C PHE A 340 2.92 2.42 6.24
N ASP A 341 4.24 2.53 6.11
CA ASP A 341 5.05 3.51 6.82
C ASP A 341 4.61 4.95 6.53
N GLU A 342 4.74 5.83 7.53
CA GLU A 342 4.29 7.22 7.41
C GLU A 342 5.00 8.01 6.29
N ASN A 343 6.26 7.65 6.01
CA ASN A 343 7.09 8.26 4.96
C ASN A 343 6.85 7.64 3.57
N GLN A 344 6.13 6.51 3.51
CA GLN A 344 5.75 5.78 2.31
C GLN A 344 6.93 5.34 1.44
N GLU A 345 8.08 5.14 2.07
CA GLU A 345 9.31 4.75 1.38
C GLU A 345 9.14 3.39 0.69
N GLY A 346 8.44 2.45 1.31
CA GLY A 346 8.12 1.15 0.72
C GLY A 346 7.34 1.26 -0.59
N MET A 347 6.25 2.03 -0.61
CA MET A 347 5.43 2.23 -1.80
C MET A 347 6.19 2.95 -2.92
N LYS A 348 6.95 4.00 -2.58
CA LYS A 348 7.81 4.72 -3.54
C LYS A 348 8.84 3.78 -4.16
N MET A 349 9.49 2.97 -3.34
CA MET A 349 10.49 2.02 -3.78
C MET A 349 9.86 0.97 -4.72
N GLN A 350 8.73 0.36 -4.35
CA GLN A 350 8.08 -0.65 -5.21
C GLN A 350 7.60 -0.07 -6.55
N LEU A 351 7.03 1.13 -6.56
CA LEU A 351 6.62 1.80 -7.81
C LEU A 351 7.82 2.17 -8.69
N HIS A 352 8.91 2.65 -8.09
CA HIS A 352 10.15 2.91 -8.81
C HIS A 352 10.73 1.61 -9.39
N GLN A 353 10.80 0.54 -8.60
CA GLN A 353 11.26 -0.77 -9.07
C GLN A 353 10.38 -1.30 -10.21
N LEU A 354 9.05 -1.15 -10.10
CA LEU A 354 8.13 -1.50 -11.18
C LEU A 354 8.41 -0.67 -12.44
N GLY A 355 8.69 0.62 -12.30
CA GLY A 355 9.09 1.50 -13.40
C GLY A 355 10.39 1.05 -14.06
N VAL A 356 11.41 0.69 -13.28
CA VAL A 356 12.68 0.14 -13.79
C VAL A 356 12.45 -1.16 -14.56
N LEU A 357 11.66 -2.07 -14.01
CA LEU A 357 11.34 -3.33 -14.69
C LEU A 357 10.53 -3.09 -15.98
N LEU A 358 9.55 -2.19 -15.95
CA LEU A 358 8.71 -1.88 -17.12
C LEU A 358 9.51 -1.20 -18.22
N LYS A 359 10.34 -0.23 -17.86
CA LYS A 359 11.27 0.45 -18.79
C LYS A 359 12.22 -0.55 -19.44
N PHE A 360 12.60 -1.62 -18.75
CA PHE A 360 13.45 -2.67 -19.29
C PHE A 360 12.70 -3.67 -20.19
N VAL A 361 11.54 -4.14 -19.73
CA VAL A 361 10.74 -5.17 -20.42
C VAL A 361 10.03 -4.61 -21.65
N ASP A 362 9.45 -3.42 -21.54
CA ASP A 362 8.74 -2.73 -22.61
C ASP A 362 9.03 -1.22 -22.58
N PRO A 363 10.18 -0.78 -23.13
CA PRO A 363 10.54 0.62 -23.18
C PRO A 363 9.52 1.49 -23.94
N GLY A 364 8.85 0.91 -24.94
CA GLY A 364 7.87 1.61 -25.77
C GLY A 364 6.62 1.98 -24.97
N PHE A 365 6.09 1.02 -24.21
CA PHE A 365 4.95 1.28 -23.33
C PHE A 365 5.33 2.19 -22.16
N TYR A 366 6.53 2.04 -21.57
CA TYR A 366 7.00 2.96 -20.54
C TYR A 366 7.10 4.40 -21.03
N THR A 367 7.69 4.62 -22.21
CA THR A 367 7.81 5.94 -22.84
C THR A 367 6.43 6.55 -23.13
N TYR A 368 5.46 5.72 -23.53
CA TYR A 368 4.07 6.15 -23.68
C TYR A 368 3.53 6.67 -22.34
N LEU A 369 3.68 5.90 -21.27
CA LEU A 369 3.22 6.31 -19.94
C LEU A 369 3.89 7.61 -19.47
N GLU A 370 5.20 7.79 -19.69
CA GLU A 370 5.90 9.04 -19.36
C GLU A 370 5.32 10.25 -20.12
N LYS A 371 5.05 10.10 -21.42
CA LYS A 371 4.45 11.18 -22.24
C LYS A 371 3.03 11.55 -21.84
N HIS A 372 2.34 10.66 -21.12
CA HIS A 372 0.97 10.82 -20.67
C HIS A 372 0.87 11.02 -19.15
N ASP A 373 1.90 11.60 -18.52
CA ASP A 373 1.99 11.92 -17.08
C ASP A 373 1.73 10.72 -16.14
N SER A 374 2.00 9.52 -16.65
CA SER A 374 1.69 8.23 -16.04
C SER A 374 2.94 7.40 -15.72
N GLY A 375 4.14 7.95 -15.93
CA GLY A 375 5.43 7.28 -15.71
C GLY A 375 5.73 6.91 -14.24
N ASN A 376 5.01 7.52 -13.29
CA ASN A 376 5.08 7.21 -11.86
C ASN A 376 4.26 5.97 -11.46
N LEU A 377 3.44 5.43 -12.37
CA LEU A 377 2.65 4.22 -12.23
C LEU A 377 1.63 4.22 -11.08
N TYR A 378 1.06 5.39 -10.72
CA TYR A 378 0.16 5.49 -9.57
C TYR A 378 -1.16 4.76 -9.71
N PHE A 379 -1.57 4.43 -10.92
CA PHE A 379 -2.69 3.52 -11.16
C PHE A 379 -2.42 2.10 -10.61
N CYS A 380 -1.15 1.72 -10.36
CA CYS A 380 -0.78 0.47 -9.69
C CYS A 380 -0.69 0.60 -8.15
N PHE A 381 -0.93 1.77 -7.56
CA PHE A 381 -0.77 1.99 -6.11
C PHE A 381 -1.65 1.03 -5.28
N ARG A 382 -2.92 0.89 -5.67
CA ARG A 382 -3.87 -0.03 -4.99
C ARG A 382 -3.40 -1.47 -5.07
N TRP A 383 -2.88 -1.89 -6.22
CA TRP A 383 -2.37 -3.25 -6.42
C TRP A 383 -1.25 -3.59 -5.43
N LEU A 384 -0.30 -2.68 -5.26
CA LEU A 384 0.86 -2.89 -4.39
C LEU A 384 0.53 -2.73 -2.90
N LEU A 385 -0.29 -1.74 -2.54
CA LEU A 385 -0.60 -1.45 -1.13
C LEU A 385 -1.35 -2.61 -0.45
N ILE A 386 -2.37 -3.14 -1.12
CA ILE A 386 -3.23 -4.22 -0.59
C ILE A 386 -3.04 -5.53 -1.36
N CYS A 387 -1.88 -5.69 -2.01
CA CYS A 387 -1.46 -6.93 -2.66
C CYS A 387 -2.55 -7.53 -3.58
N PHE A 388 -3.12 -6.70 -4.45
CA PHE A 388 -4.18 -7.03 -5.42
C PHE A 388 -5.54 -7.48 -4.86
N LYS A 389 -5.80 -7.37 -3.55
CA LYS A 389 -7.05 -7.86 -2.93
C LYS A 389 -8.35 -7.34 -3.57
N ARG A 390 -8.33 -6.16 -4.17
CA ARG A 390 -9.50 -5.56 -4.84
C ARG A 390 -9.64 -5.97 -6.30
N GLU A 391 -8.66 -6.66 -6.87
CA GLU A 391 -8.65 -7.03 -8.28
C GLU A 391 -9.17 -8.45 -8.52
N PHE A 392 -9.24 -9.27 -7.47
CA PHE A 392 -9.52 -10.69 -7.54
C PHE A 392 -10.65 -11.11 -6.59
N SER A 393 -11.31 -12.22 -6.92
CA SER A 393 -12.23 -12.89 -6.01
C SER A 393 -11.50 -13.44 -4.77
N PHE A 394 -12.24 -13.87 -3.74
CA PHE A 394 -11.64 -14.49 -2.55
C PHE A 394 -10.80 -15.73 -2.91
N ASP A 395 -11.30 -16.59 -3.81
CA ASP A 395 -10.59 -17.80 -4.20
C ASP A 395 -9.32 -17.52 -5.01
N ASP A 396 -9.39 -16.53 -5.90
CA ASP A 396 -8.29 -16.14 -6.75
C ASP A 396 -7.20 -15.43 -5.94
N ILE A 397 -7.57 -14.50 -5.06
CA ILE A 397 -6.58 -13.75 -4.25
C ILE A 397 -5.82 -14.68 -3.32
N MET A 398 -6.49 -15.68 -2.74
CA MET A 398 -5.83 -16.68 -1.90
C MET A 398 -4.78 -17.46 -2.69
N THR A 399 -5.10 -17.86 -3.92
CA THR A 399 -4.15 -18.56 -4.81
C THR A 399 -2.96 -17.67 -5.19
N LEU A 400 -3.21 -16.39 -5.48
CA LEU A 400 -2.17 -15.43 -5.80
C LEU A 400 -1.21 -15.21 -4.62
N TRP A 401 -1.74 -15.02 -3.41
CA TRP A 401 -0.95 -14.83 -2.20
C TRP A 401 -0.14 -16.07 -1.82
N GLU A 402 -0.69 -17.26 -2.00
CA GLU A 402 0.04 -18.52 -1.84
C GLU A 402 1.29 -18.55 -2.73
N ALA A 403 1.17 -18.17 -4.00
CA ALA A 403 2.32 -18.06 -4.90
C ALA A 403 3.34 -17.03 -4.39
N PHE A 404 2.90 -15.88 -3.88
CA PHE A 404 3.80 -14.83 -3.36
C PHE A 404 4.59 -15.27 -2.14
N TRP A 405 3.93 -15.92 -1.17
CA TRP A 405 4.56 -16.26 0.09
C TRP A 405 5.57 -17.40 -0.01
N THR A 406 5.50 -18.22 -1.06
CA THR A 406 6.53 -19.24 -1.34
C THR A 406 7.89 -18.63 -1.71
N GLN A 407 7.91 -17.41 -2.27
CA GLN A 407 9.13 -16.76 -2.78
C GLN A 407 9.98 -17.68 -3.67
N ASN A 408 9.34 -18.58 -4.41
CA ASN A 408 10.02 -19.67 -5.11
C ASN A 408 10.92 -19.18 -6.25
N LEU A 409 10.46 -18.20 -7.04
CA LEU A 409 11.21 -17.64 -8.18
C LEU A 409 11.86 -16.30 -7.85
N SER A 410 11.11 -15.41 -7.20
CA SER A 410 11.53 -14.06 -6.88
C SER A 410 10.89 -13.61 -5.56
N PRO A 411 11.63 -12.92 -4.69
CA PRO A 411 11.04 -12.24 -3.53
C PRO A 411 10.07 -11.12 -3.93
N ASN A 412 10.28 -10.52 -5.10
CA ASN A 412 9.50 -9.40 -5.62
C ASN A 412 8.54 -9.87 -6.74
N PHE A 413 8.06 -11.12 -6.66
CA PHE A 413 7.20 -11.70 -7.68
C PHE A 413 5.89 -10.91 -7.89
N HIS A 414 5.40 -10.19 -6.87
CA HIS A 414 4.27 -9.27 -6.97
C HIS A 414 4.50 -8.13 -8.00
N LEU A 415 5.74 -7.66 -8.17
CA LEU A 415 6.07 -6.68 -9.23
C LEU A 415 6.01 -7.31 -10.62
N ILE A 416 6.41 -8.58 -10.73
CA ILE A 416 6.31 -9.33 -12.00
C ILE A 416 4.85 -9.58 -12.37
N VAL A 417 3.98 -9.81 -11.38
CA VAL A 417 2.52 -9.86 -11.60
C VAL A 417 1.98 -8.52 -12.12
N CYS A 418 2.43 -7.38 -11.58
CA CYS A 418 2.08 -6.08 -12.15
C CYS A 418 2.48 -6.01 -13.64
N LEU A 419 3.71 -6.40 -13.99
CA LEU A 419 4.17 -6.38 -15.38
C LEU A 419 3.34 -7.30 -16.28
N ALA A 420 3.00 -8.50 -15.83
CA ALA A 420 2.20 -9.44 -16.61
C ALA A 420 0.80 -8.88 -16.91
N ILE A 421 0.15 -8.25 -15.92
CA ILE A 421 -1.13 -7.59 -16.11
C ILE A 421 -0.97 -6.41 -17.08
N LEU A 422 0.06 -5.57 -16.90
CA LEU A 422 0.30 -4.43 -17.78
C LEU A 422 0.59 -4.85 -19.23
N ASP A 423 1.39 -5.90 -19.45
CA ASP A 423 1.67 -6.44 -20.80
C ASP A 423 0.40 -6.94 -21.49
N ARG A 424 -0.55 -7.51 -20.74
CA ARG A 424 -1.85 -7.94 -21.29
C ARG A 424 -2.70 -6.76 -21.78
N HIS A 425 -2.57 -5.60 -21.14
CA HIS A 425 -3.45 -4.45 -21.35
C HIS A 425 -2.81 -3.28 -22.12
N ARG A 426 -1.49 -3.31 -22.36
CA ARG A 426 -0.74 -2.22 -23.00
C ARG A 426 -1.30 -1.81 -24.37
N GLN A 427 -1.71 -2.78 -25.18
CA GLN A 427 -2.19 -2.52 -26.54
C GLN A 427 -3.49 -1.69 -26.51
N VAL A 428 -4.43 -2.05 -25.64
CA VAL A 428 -5.69 -1.30 -25.46
C VAL A 428 -5.40 0.12 -25.00
N ILE A 429 -4.53 0.28 -24.01
CA ILE A 429 -4.15 1.59 -23.45
C ILE A 429 -3.55 2.50 -24.53
N MET A 430 -2.62 1.97 -25.33
CA MET A 430 -1.91 2.75 -26.36
C MET A 430 -2.78 3.03 -27.59
N GLU A 431 -3.54 2.06 -28.09
CA GLU A 431 -4.39 2.22 -29.28
C GLU A 431 -5.57 3.16 -29.01
N CYS A 432 -6.14 3.12 -27.80
CA CYS A 432 -7.18 4.06 -27.39
C CYS A 432 -6.63 5.42 -26.92
N GLN A 433 -5.31 5.61 -26.92
CA GLN A 433 -4.64 6.85 -26.54
C GLN A 433 -5.06 7.37 -25.15
N PHE A 434 -5.20 6.45 -24.17
CA PHE A 434 -5.58 6.81 -22.81
C PHE A 434 -4.53 7.70 -22.13
N GLY A 435 -4.99 8.80 -21.52
CA GLY A 435 -4.20 9.60 -20.58
C GLY A 435 -4.31 9.05 -19.15
N PHE A 436 -3.69 9.73 -18.19
CA PHE A 436 -3.64 9.28 -16.79
C PHE A 436 -5.01 8.90 -16.20
N ASN A 437 -6.03 9.74 -16.42
CA ASN A 437 -7.36 9.51 -15.86
C ASN A 437 -8.05 8.28 -16.48
N GLU A 438 -7.93 8.13 -17.80
CA GLU A 438 -8.49 6.99 -18.54
C GLU A 438 -7.77 5.70 -18.17
N ILE A 439 -6.43 5.74 -18.01
CA ILE A 439 -5.65 4.58 -17.55
C ILE A 439 -6.10 4.17 -16.15
N LEU A 440 -6.18 5.12 -15.21
CA LEU A 440 -6.62 4.84 -13.84
C LEU A 440 -8.03 4.24 -13.81
N LYS A 441 -8.96 4.80 -14.59
CA LYS A 441 -10.31 4.28 -14.71
C LYS A 441 -10.30 2.87 -15.29
N TYR A 442 -9.61 2.65 -16.39
CA TYR A 442 -9.51 1.35 -17.06
C TYR A 442 -8.93 0.29 -16.12
N VAL A 443 -7.83 0.60 -15.44
CA VAL A 443 -7.18 -0.27 -14.46
C VAL A 443 -8.12 -0.62 -13.31
N ASN A 444 -8.90 0.34 -12.81
CA ASN A 444 -9.91 0.07 -11.77
C ASN A 444 -11.05 -0.82 -12.27
N GLU A 445 -11.43 -0.69 -13.54
CA GLU A 445 -12.47 -1.51 -14.18
C GLU A 445 -11.99 -2.95 -14.47
N LEU A 446 -10.69 -3.24 -14.39
CA LEU A 446 -10.15 -4.62 -14.46
C LEU A 446 -10.50 -5.46 -13.23
N ALA A 447 -10.96 -4.83 -12.14
CA ALA A 447 -11.30 -5.55 -10.92
C ALA A 447 -12.29 -6.70 -11.20
N TYR A 448 -11.96 -7.90 -10.71
CA TYR A 448 -12.70 -9.15 -10.91
C TYR A 448 -12.77 -9.66 -12.35
N GLN A 449 -12.01 -9.06 -13.28
CA GLN A 449 -11.93 -9.50 -14.69
C GLN A 449 -10.60 -10.17 -15.03
N ILE A 450 -9.62 -10.13 -14.12
CA ILE A 450 -8.29 -10.69 -14.31
C ILE A 450 -8.31 -12.18 -13.99
N ASP A 451 -7.93 -13.01 -14.96
CA ASP A 451 -7.74 -14.45 -14.72
C ASP A 451 -6.43 -14.69 -13.95
N VAL A 452 -6.53 -15.26 -12.76
CA VAL A 452 -5.37 -15.47 -11.88
C VAL A 452 -4.40 -16.52 -12.43
N GLN A 453 -4.88 -17.55 -13.11
CA GLN A 453 -4.03 -18.64 -13.60
C GLN A 453 -3.24 -18.20 -14.83
N GLU A 454 -3.88 -17.54 -15.79
CA GLU A 454 -3.21 -16.93 -16.94
C GLU A 454 -2.18 -15.89 -16.47
N THR A 455 -2.54 -15.06 -15.49
CA THR A 455 -1.63 -14.07 -14.91
C THR A 455 -0.42 -14.73 -14.25
N LEU A 456 -0.61 -15.79 -13.45
CA LEU A 456 0.48 -16.52 -12.82
C LEU A 456 1.39 -17.21 -13.85
N ILE A 457 0.83 -17.83 -14.89
CA ILE A 457 1.61 -18.43 -16.00
C ILE A 457 2.48 -17.36 -16.65
N LYS A 458 1.87 -16.24 -17.07
CA LYS A 458 2.59 -15.16 -17.75
C LYS A 458 3.66 -14.54 -16.86
N SER A 459 3.36 -14.35 -15.58
CA SER A 459 4.29 -13.81 -14.59
C SER A 459 5.49 -14.73 -14.37
N GLU A 460 5.25 -16.03 -14.27
CA GLU A 460 6.32 -17.01 -14.17
C GLU A 460 7.16 -17.07 -15.44
N THR A 461 6.55 -17.11 -16.63
CA THR A 461 7.26 -17.08 -17.91
C THR A 461 8.17 -15.85 -17.98
N LEU A 462 7.63 -14.67 -17.67
CA LEU A 462 8.39 -13.41 -17.66
C LEU A 462 9.54 -13.46 -16.64
N CYS A 463 9.28 -13.94 -15.41
CA CYS A 463 10.31 -14.05 -14.39
C CYS A 463 11.44 -14.99 -14.81
N CYS A 464 11.11 -16.14 -15.40
CA CYS A 464 12.09 -17.11 -15.88
C CYS A 464 12.92 -16.53 -17.02
N GLN A 465 12.31 -15.86 -18.00
CA GLN A 465 13.04 -15.17 -19.08
C GLN A 465 13.99 -14.11 -18.54
N LEU A 466 13.55 -13.30 -17.56
CA LEU A 466 14.41 -12.30 -16.92
C LEU A 466 15.59 -12.96 -16.20
N LEU A 467 15.36 -14.04 -15.46
CA LEU A 467 16.41 -14.75 -14.70
C LEU A 467 17.42 -15.48 -15.58
N THR A 468 17.03 -15.93 -16.77
CA THR A 468 17.92 -16.64 -17.70
C THR A 468 18.63 -15.72 -18.70
N LEU A 469 18.23 -14.43 -18.77
CA LEU A 469 18.81 -13.47 -19.69
C LEU A 469 20.30 -13.20 -19.34
N PRO A 470 21.26 -13.47 -20.24
CA PRO A 470 22.69 -13.37 -19.93
C PRO A 470 23.12 -11.92 -19.64
N ASP A 471 22.60 -10.96 -20.40
CA ASP A 471 22.92 -9.54 -20.31
C ASP A 471 21.84 -8.75 -19.53
N LEU A 472 21.37 -9.34 -18.42
CA LEU A 472 20.45 -8.67 -17.50
C LEU A 472 21.18 -7.56 -16.72
N PRO A 473 20.77 -6.29 -16.82
CA PRO A 473 21.38 -5.17 -16.08
C PRO A 473 21.32 -5.38 -14.57
N ASP A 474 22.33 -4.87 -13.85
CA ASP A 474 22.47 -5.09 -12.41
C ASP A 474 21.28 -4.56 -11.59
N ASP A 475 20.69 -3.42 -11.98
CA ASP A 475 19.52 -2.89 -11.26
C ASP A 475 18.28 -3.77 -11.45
N VAL A 476 18.05 -4.29 -12.66
CA VAL A 476 16.96 -5.26 -12.93
C VAL A 476 17.22 -6.57 -12.20
N ARG A 477 18.46 -7.08 -12.26
CA ARG A 477 18.89 -8.28 -11.54
C ARG A 477 18.66 -8.14 -10.05
N ALA A 478 19.02 -7.00 -9.46
CA ALA A 478 18.85 -6.74 -8.03
C ALA A 478 17.37 -6.76 -7.61
N ILE A 479 16.46 -6.30 -8.47
CA ILE A 479 15.02 -6.33 -8.21
C ILE A 479 14.49 -7.77 -8.31
N VAL A 480 14.75 -8.48 -9.41
CA VAL A 480 14.19 -9.81 -9.67
C VAL A 480 14.79 -10.88 -8.75
N SER A 481 16.10 -10.84 -8.51
CA SER A 481 16.81 -11.83 -7.69
C SER A 481 16.91 -11.48 -6.20
N GLY A 482 16.27 -10.39 -5.77
CA GLY A 482 16.47 -9.69 -4.50
C GLY A 482 17.03 -10.54 -3.35
N ARG A 483 18.07 -10.02 -2.67
CA ARG A 483 18.45 -10.56 -1.35
C ARG A 483 17.43 -10.08 -0.33
N ASN A 484 16.36 -10.83 -0.11
CA ASN A 484 15.42 -10.59 0.98
C ASN A 484 16.07 -11.01 2.32
N ALA A 485 17.05 -10.24 2.80
CA ALA A 485 17.69 -10.47 4.09
C ALA A 485 16.70 -10.28 5.27
N SER A 486 15.57 -9.60 5.05
CA SER A 486 14.51 -9.39 6.04
C SER A 486 13.39 -10.46 6.02
N VAL A 487 13.33 -11.32 4.99
CA VAL A 487 12.27 -12.35 4.87
C VAL A 487 12.81 -13.78 4.97
N MET A 488 14.14 -13.92 5.02
CA MET A 488 14.77 -15.06 5.67
C MET A 488 14.52 -14.88 7.16
N THR A 489 13.58 -15.63 7.73
CA THR A 489 13.59 -15.89 9.16
C THR A 489 15.03 -16.29 9.54
N PRO A 490 15.70 -15.60 10.47
CA PRO A 490 16.94 -16.12 11.03
C PRO A 490 16.61 -17.45 11.72
N ASP A 491 17.46 -18.44 11.47
CA ASP A 491 17.60 -19.76 12.10
C ASP A 491 16.45 -20.28 13.01
#